data_AF-A0A1F9IHI5-F1
#
_entry.id   AF-A0A1F9IHI5-F1
#
_cell.length_a   1.000
_cell.length_b   1.000
_cell.length_c   1.000
_cell.angle_alpha   90.00
_cell.angle_beta   90.00
_cell.angle_gamma   90.00
#
_symmetry.space_group_name_H-M   'P 1'
#
loop_
_entity.id
_entity.type
_entity.pdbx_description
1 polymer ?
#
loop_
_entity_poly.entity_id
_entity_poly.type
_entity_poly.pdbx_seq_one_letter_code
_entity_poly.pdbx_strand_id
1 'polypeptide(L)'
;MKRRIIYGILTAAVFIALPTSGRAATAEENYQFYCAQCHGAGGKADGPNAVESQPVDPRDHTSAAEMNKLTDEDIINAIEGGGAATSKSVLMPPFSKTLTNSEITALKDYLRKLCKCKGK
;
A
#
# COMPACT_ATOMS: atom_id res chain seq x y z
N MET A 1 -8.21 -43.79 -61.53
CA MET A 1 -8.21 -42.33 -61.30
C MET A 1 -9.07 -42.01 -60.08
N LYS A 2 -8.47 -41.75 -58.90
CA LYS A 2 -9.23 -41.42 -57.67
C LYS A 2 -9.12 -39.92 -57.41
N ARG A 3 -10.22 -39.18 -57.64
CA ARG A 3 -10.33 -37.75 -57.29
C ARG A 3 -10.47 -37.64 -55.77
N ARG A 4 -9.55 -36.93 -55.12
CA ARG A 4 -9.63 -36.62 -53.69
C ARG A 4 -10.28 -35.24 -53.53
N ILE A 5 -11.46 -35.21 -52.92
CA ILE A 5 -12.15 -33.98 -52.53
C ILE A 5 -11.65 -33.63 -51.12
N ILE A 6 -11.02 -32.46 -50.99
CA ILE A 6 -10.50 -31.96 -49.72
C ILE A 6 -11.58 -31.04 -49.14
N TYR A 7 -12.27 -31.51 -48.09
CA TYR A 7 -13.19 -30.67 -47.32
C TYR A 7 -12.37 -29.78 -46.38
N GLY A 8 -12.28 -28.49 -46.71
CA GLY A 8 -11.68 -27.49 -45.84
C GLY A 8 -12.58 -27.22 -44.63
N ILE A 9 -12.17 -27.68 -43.46
CA ILE A 9 -12.82 -27.35 -42.19
C ILE A 9 -12.35 -25.94 -41.81
N LEU A 10 -13.20 -24.94 -42.02
CA LEU A 10 -13.03 -23.60 -41.46
C LEU A 10 -13.40 -23.65 -39.96
N THR A 11 -12.41 -23.85 -39.10
CA THR A 11 -12.59 -23.67 -37.65
C THR A 11 -12.53 -22.19 -37.32
N ALA A 12 -13.68 -21.57 -37.07
CA ALA A 12 -13.73 -20.23 -36.50
C ALA A 12 -13.21 -20.28 -35.05
N ALA A 13 -12.07 -19.63 -34.79
CA ALA A 13 -11.52 -19.50 -33.45
C ALA A 13 -12.36 -18.47 -32.66
N VAL A 14 -13.12 -18.94 -31.68
CA VAL A 14 -13.83 -18.09 -30.72
C VAL A 14 -12.83 -17.61 -29.67
N PHE A 15 -12.44 -16.34 -29.71
CA PHE A 15 -11.64 -15.71 -28.67
C PHE A 15 -12.55 -15.34 -27.50
N ILE A 16 -12.50 -16.13 -26.43
CA ILE A 16 -13.15 -15.80 -25.16
C ILE A 16 -12.27 -14.74 -24.47
N ALA A 17 -12.70 -13.48 -24.53
CA ALA A 17 -12.09 -12.41 -23.74
C ALA A 17 -12.49 -12.60 -22.26
N LEU A 18 -11.57 -13.12 -21.45
CA LEU A 18 -11.74 -13.15 -20.00
C LEU A 18 -11.68 -11.72 -19.45
N PRO A 19 -12.62 -11.31 -18.59
CA PRO A 19 -12.56 -10.00 -17.96
C PRO A 19 -11.34 -9.97 -17.04
N THR A 20 -10.35 -9.14 -17.38
CA THR A 20 -9.22 -8.85 -16.49
C THR A 20 -9.68 -7.85 -15.43
N SER A 21 -10.40 -8.31 -14.42
CA SER A 21 -10.59 -7.51 -13.21
C SER A 21 -9.20 -7.25 -12.61
N GLY A 22 -8.76 -5.99 -12.61
CA GLY A 22 -7.48 -5.62 -12.03
C GLY A 22 -7.41 -6.03 -10.56
N ARG A 23 -6.30 -6.64 -10.15
CA ARG A 23 -6.09 -7.04 -8.75
C ARG A 23 -5.91 -5.78 -7.90
N ALA A 24 -6.52 -5.75 -6.71
CA ALA A 24 -6.26 -4.70 -5.74
C ALA A 24 -4.79 -4.72 -5.29
N ALA A 25 -4.22 -3.54 -5.06
CA ALA A 25 -2.87 -3.41 -4.53
C ALA A 25 -2.76 -4.05 -3.13
N THR A 26 -1.61 -4.65 -2.83
CA THR A 26 -1.25 -5.07 -1.48
C THR A 26 -0.96 -3.87 -0.60
N ALA A 27 -0.99 -4.08 0.72
CA ALA A 27 -0.50 -3.10 1.69
C ALA A 27 0.98 -2.74 1.47
N GLU A 28 1.81 -3.70 1.04
CA GLU A 28 3.21 -3.44 0.74
C GLU A 28 3.37 -2.55 -0.50
N GLU A 29 2.64 -2.82 -1.59
CA GLU A 29 2.61 -1.96 -2.79
C GLU A 29 2.13 -0.55 -2.44
N ASN A 30 1.05 -0.43 -1.67
CA ASN A 30 0.56 0.86 -1.20
C ASN A 30 1.58 1.57 -0.30
N TYR A 31 2.26 0.84 0.60
CA TYR A 31 3.28 1.41 1.47
C TYR A 31 4.47 1.96 0.67
N GLN A 32 4.96 1.19 -0.31
CA GLN A 32 6.07 1.63 -1.18
C GLN A 32 5.69 2.86 -1.99
N PHE A 33 4.45 2.92 -2.48
CA PHE A 33 4.01 4.04 -3.30
C PHE A 33 3.73 5.32 -2.50
N TYR A 34 3.01 5.21 -1.38
CA TYR A 34 2.52 6.37 -0.63
C TYR A 34 3.37 6.76 0.57
N CYS A 35 4.02 5.80 1.24
CA CYS A 35 4.63 6.03 2.56
C CYS A 35 6.15 6.07 2.52
N ALA A 36 6.78 5.23 1.69
CA ALA A 36 8.23 5.03 1.66
C ALA A 36 9.02 6.28 1.27
N GLN A 37 8.39 7.23 0.57
CA GLN A 37 9.02 8.50 0.18
C GLN A 37 9.52 9.30 1.40
N CYS A 38 8.82 9.20 2.54
CA CYS A 38 9.23 9.85 3.79
C CYS A 38 9.68 8.82 4.84
N HIS A 39 8.97 7.70 4.98
CA HIS A 39 9.27 6.72 6.01
C HIS A 39 10.34 5.69 5.60
N GLY A 40 10.80 5.72 4.35
CA GLY A 40 11.77 4.78 3.80
C GLY A 40 11.14 3.46 3.36
N ALA A 41 11.75 2.80 2.37
CA ALA A 41 11.28 1.52 1.84
C ALA A 41 11.23 0.42 2.91
N GLY A 42 12.18 0.45 3.85
CA GLY A 42 12.21 -0.44 5.02
C GLY A 42 11.46 0.10 6.24
N GLY A 43 10.91 1.31 6.18
CA GLY A 43 10.17 1.94 7.29
C GLY A 43 11.01 2.57 8.39
N LYS A 44 12.29 2.87 8.15
CA LYS A 44 13.24 3.36 9.16
C LYS A 44 13.32 4.88 9.27
N ALA A 45 12.34 5.60 8.73
CA ALA A 45 12.35 7.06 8.61
C ALA A 45 13.54 7.59 7.78
N ASP A 46 14.01 6.81 6.82
CA ASP A 46 15.15 7.09 5.94
C ASP A 46 14.71 7.30 4.48
N GLY A 47 13.48 7.78 4.26
CA GLY A 47 12.97 8.09 2.93
C GLY A 47 13.68 9.31 2.32
N PRO A 48 13.71 9.44 0.99
CA PRO A 48 14.35 10.58 0.31
C PRO A 48 13.79 11.96 0.72
N ASN A 49 12.56 12.01 1.24
CA ASN A 49 11.92 13.23 1.74
C ASN A 49 12.03 13.39 3.27
N ALA A 50 12.73 12.50 3.97
CA ALA A 50 13.11 12.68 5.38
C ALA A 50 14.34 13.60 5.46
N VAL A 51 14.10 14.91 5.51
CA VAL A 51 15.15 15.93 5.55
C VAL A 51 15.24 16.57 6.94
N GLU A 52 16.46 16.80 7.41
CA GLU A 52 16.77 17.29 8.77
C GLU A 52 16.16 18.67 9.10
N SER A 53 15.83 19.47 8.08
CA SER A 53 15.18 20.76 8.27
C SER A 53 13.69 20.68 8.59
N GLN A 54 13.09 19.48 8.64
CA GLN A 54 11.69 19.33 9.02
C GLN A 54 11.51 19.49 10.53
N PRO A 55 10.46 20.21 10.98
CA PRO A 55 10.21 20.40 12.41
C PRO A 55 9.77 19.13 13.13
N VAL A 56 9.29 18.11 12.38
CA VAL A 56 8.86 16.82 12.91
C VAL A 56 9.30 15.74 11.94
N ASP A 57 10.16 14.84 12.42
CA ASP A 57 10.66 13.73 11.62
C ASP A 57 9.57 12.68 11.35
N PRO A 58 9.64 11.97 10.20
CA PRO A 58 8.86 10.76 9.98
C PRO A 58 9.12 9.73 11.08
N ARG A 59 8.08 8.99 11.45
CA ARG A 59 8.22 7.91 12.43
C ARG A 59 8.96 6.71 11.83
N ASP A 60 9.87 6.13 12.61
CA ASP A 60 10.42 4.79 12.34
C ASP A 60 9.36 3.73 12.68
N HIS A 61 8.79 3.13 11.63
CA HIS A 61 7.78 2.08 11.71
C HIS A 61 8.36 0.71 12.09
N THR A 62 9.67 0.55 12.12
CA THR A 62 10.34 -0.67 12.59
C THR A 62 10.60 -0.67 14.10
N SER A 63 10.53 0.50 14.74
CA SER A 63 10.73 0.64 16.18
C SER A 63 9.53 0.10 16.96
N ALA A 64 9.64 -1.13 17.48
CA ALA A 64 8.63 -1.72 18.36
C ALA A 64 8.36 -0.87 19.60
N ALA A 65 9.39 -0.23 20.17
CA ALA A 65 9.27 0.61 21.36
C ALA A 65 8.38 1.84 21.11
N GLU A 66 8.48 2.43 19.92
CA GLU A 66 7.65 3.56 19.50
C GLU A 66 6.26 3.11 19.07
N MET A 67 6.18 2.08 18.22
CA MET A 67 4.92 1.63 17.63
C MET A 67 3.99 0.95 18.65
N ASN A 68 4.51 0.35 19.72
CA ASN A 68 3.70 -0.18 20.81
C ASN A 68 3.05 0.91 21.69
N LYS A 69 3.42 2.19 21.55
CA LYS A 69 2.72 3.28 22.25
C LYS A 69 1.39 3.64 21.58
N LEU A 70 1.22 3.22 20.32
CA LEU A 70 0.07 3.53 19.48
C LEU A 70 -0.91 2.35 19.50
N THR A 71 -2.19 2.66 19.63
CA THR A 71 -3.28 1.73 19.31
C THR A 71 -3.41 1.57 17.80
N ASP A 72 -4.18 0.58 17.36
CA ASP A 72 -4.49 0.43 15.93
C ASP A 72 -5.32 1.60 15.39
N GLU A 73 -6.19 2.17 16.22
CA GLU A 73 -6.98 3.36 15.88
C GLU A 73 -6.10 4.61 15.71
N ASP A 74 -5.08 4.80 16.55
CA ASP A 74 -4.12 5.89 16.39
C ASP A 74 -3.41 5.84 15.03
N ILE A 75 -3.03 4.64 14.59
CA ILE A 75 -2.38 4.41 13.29
C ILE A 75 -3.36 4.70 12.15
N ILE A 76 -4.59 4.18 12.23
CA ILE A 76 -5.62 4.39 11.21
C ILE A 76 -5.95 5.89 11.08
N ASN A 77 -6.14 6.59 12.19
CA ASN A 77 -6.42 8.02 12.21
C ASN A 77 -5.28 8.84 11.60
N ALA A 78 -4.01 8.46 11.86
CA ALA A 78 -2.86 9.10 11.23
C ALA A 78 -2.83 8.88 9.70
N ILE A 79 -3.19 7.69 9.21
CA ILE A 79 -3.24 7.41 7.77
C ILE A 79 -4.41 8.15 7.12
N GLU A 80 -5.60 8.12 7.74
CA GLU A 80 -6.81 8.74 7.19
C GLU A 80 -6.70 10.27 7.11
N GLY A 81 -6.22 10.88 8.20
CA GLY A 81 -6.19 12.33 8.40
C GLY A 81 -4.82 12.97 8.20
N GLY A 82 -3.79 12.18 7.92
CA GLY A 82 -2.41 12.66 7.79
C GLY A 82 -1.82 13.13 9.12
N GLY A 83 -0.67 13.79 9.06
CA GLY A 83 0.02 14.22 10.27
C GLY A 83 -0.73 15.33 11.02
N ALA A 84 -1.50 16.17 10.33
CA ALA A 84 -2.30 17.23 10.96
C ALA A 84 -3.32 16.68 11.97
N ALA A 85 -3.94 15.53 11.66
CA ALA A 85 -4.95 14.89 12.52
C ALA A 85 -4.38 14.34 13.84
N THR A 86 -3.06 14.16 13.92
CA THR A 86 -2.37 13.57 15.09
C THR A 86 -1.28 14.47 15.67
N SER A 87 -1.36 15.78 15.38
CA SER A 87 -0.38 16.78 15.81
C SER A 87 1.07 16.43 15.42
N LYS A 88 1.24 15.93 14.19
CA LYS A 88 2.52 15.64 13.52
C LYS A 88 2.70 16.52 12.29
N SER A 89 3.74 16.24 11.50
CA SER A 89 4.06 17.00 10.29
C SER A 89 2.87 17.08 9.34
N VAL A 90 2.44 18.29 8.98
CA VAL A 90 1.40 18.52 7.96
C VAL A 90 1.80 18.03 6.57
N LEU A 91 3.08 17.69 6.38
CA LEU A 91 3.60 17.12 5.14
C LEU A 91 3.18 15.66 4.93
N MET A 92 2.76 14.95 5.98
CA MET A 92 2.11 13.65 5.82
C MET A 92 0.65 13.89 5.40
N PRO A 93 0.29 13.61 4.14
CA PRO A 93 -1.04 13.95 3.63
C PRO A 93 -2.12 12.99 4.17
N PRO A 94 -3.40 13.41 4.19
CA PRO A 94 -4.52 12.53 4.49
C PRO A 94 -4.78 11.56 3.33
N PHE A 95 -4.97 10.28 3.64
CA PHE A 95 -5.22 9.24 2.62
C PHE A 95 -6.67 8.72 2.57
N SER A 96 -7.57 9.20 3.43
CA SER A 96 -8.98 8.75 3.48
C SER A 96 -9.80 8.93 2.20
N LYS A 97 -9.35 9.79 1.28
CA LYS A 97 -9.97 9.98 -0.05
C LYS A 97 -9.21 9.27 -1.19
N THR A 98 -8.07 8.68 -0.89
CA THR A 98 -7.18 8.02 -1.86
C THR A 98 -7.22 6.51 -1.69
N LEU A 99 -7.25 6.03 -0.45
CA LEU A 99 -7.26 4.61 -0.09
C LEU A 99 -8.61 4.24 0.52
N THR A 100 -9.06 3.02 0.25
CA THR A 100 -10.25 2.46 0.89
C THR A 100 -9.96 2.12 2.35
N ASN A 101 -11.01 2.02 3.19
CA ASN A 101 -10.87 1.62 4.59
C ASN A 101 -10.18 0.24 4.73
N SER A 102 -10.40 -0.67 3.78
CA SER A 102 -9.74 -1.98 3.77
C SER A 102 -8.24 -1.86 3.49
N GLU A 103 -7.83 -0.98 2.58
CA GLU A 103 -6.40 -0.75 2.29
C GLU A 103 -5.70 -0.05 3.46
N ILE A 104 -6.38 0.90 4.11
CA ILE A 104 -5.86 1.58 5.30
C ILE A 104 -5.70 0.59 6.47
N THR A 105 -6.70 -0.27 6.69
CA THR A 105 -6.60 -1.34 7.71
C THR A 105 -5.44 -2.29 7.39
N ALA A 106 -5.28 -2.68 6.12
CA ALA A 106 -4.19 -3.54 5.68
C ALA A 106 -2.81 -2.86 5.82
N LEU A 107 -2.72 -1.55 5.58
CA LEU A 107 -1.50 -0.77 5.84
C LEU A 107 -1.17 -0.78 7.32
N LYS A 108 -2.15 -0.57 8.21
CA LYS A 108 -1.93 -0.67 9.66
C LYS A 108 -1.35 -2.04 10.03
N ASP A 109 -1.91 -3.13 9.49
CA ASP A 109 -1.41 -4.48 9.77
C ASP A 109 0.01 -4.68 9.22
N TYR A 110 0.30 -4.10 8.06
CA TYR A 110 1.65 -4.07 7.50
C TYR A 110 2.64 -3.32 8.40
N LEU A 111 2.24 -2.19 8.99
CA LEU A 111 3.06 -1.47 9.98
C LEU A 111 3.32 -2.32 11.23
N ARG A 112 2.32 -3.09 11.71
CA ARG A 112 2.50 -4.06 12.81
C ARG A 112 3.50 -5.16 12.46
N LYS A 113 3.51 -5.61 11.20
CA LYS A 113 4.51 -6.55 10.69
C LYS A 113 5.92 -5.93 10.66
N LEU A 114 6.07 -4.68 10.23
CA LEU A 114 7.36 -3.99 10.20
C LEU A 114 7.98 -3.85 11.59
N CYS A 115 7.20 -3.39 12.58
CA CYS A 115 7.68 -3.28 13.97
C CYS A 115 7.76 -4.62 14.70
N LYS A 116 7.20 -5.70 14.14
CA LYS A 116 7.00 -6.99 14.81
C LYS A 116 6.33 -6.83 16.18
N CYS A 117 5.30 -6.00 16.24
CA CYS A 117 4.68 -5.54 17.46
C CYS A 117 3.14 -5.62 17.39
N LYS A 118 2.46 -5.57 18.55
CA LYS A 118 0.99 -5.73 18.63
C LYS A 118 0.23 -4.42 18.91
N GLY A 119 0.93 -3.37 19.35
CA GLY A 119 0.27 -2.15 19.83
C GLY A 119 0.05 -2.17 21.34
N LYS A 120 -0.38 -1.01 21.85
CA LYS A 120 -0.79 -0.81 23.25
C LYS A 120 -2.10 -1.51 23.56
#